data_AF-A0A6C0IG91-F1
#
_entry.id   AF-A0A6C0IG91-F1
#
_cell.length_a   1.000
_cell.length_b   1.000
_cell.length_c   1.000
_cell.angle_alpha   90.00
_cell.angle_beta   90.00
_cell.angle_gamma   90.00
#
_symmetry.space_group_name_H-M   'P 1'
#
loop_
_entity.id
_entity.type
_entity.pdbx_description
1 polymer ?
#
loop_
_entity_poly.entity_id
_entity_poly.type
_entity_poly.pdbx_seq_one_letter_code
_entity_poly.pdbx_strand_id
1 'polypeptide(L)'
;MNPTLIKLSTFVLENDAERAIYNIDSEKYIIQSYLDITKSSWSNGKYYLGGQIPLNPNDEITPALIKKAWKMFVDEGDYCCNSFEYASVLQAKRGLVSIEKIVGKYIEIQKLRILNELEKTKLVTDINDVIVSFI
;
A
#
# COMPACT_ATOMS: atom_id res chain seq x y z
N MET A 1 3.77 -10.22 4.45
CA MET A 1 2.65 -9.86 5.37
C MET A 1 1.93 -8.63 4.79
N ASN A 2 0.63 -8.73 4.48
CA ASN A 2 -0.06 -7.64 3.77
C ASN A 2 -0.66 -6.62 4.75
N PRO A 3 -0.51 -5.31 4.49
CA PRO A 3 -1.13 -4.28 5.31
C PRO A 3 -2.61 -4.09 4.96
N THR A 4 -3.38 -3.53 5.89
CA THR A 4 -4.72 -2.98 5.64
C THR A 4 -4.64 -1.46 5.63
N LEU A 5 -5.67 -0.75 5.16
CA LEU A 5 -5.68 0.71 5.20
C LEU A 5 -5.52 1.24 6.63
N ILE A 6 -6.20 0.62 7.61
CA ILE A 6 -6.05 0.99 9.03
C ILE A 6 -4.63 0.74 9.52
N LYS A 7 -4.02 -0.41 9.19
CA LYS A 7 -2.63 -0.67 9.60
C LYS A 7 -1.66 0.35 9.04
N LEU A 8 -1.87 0.78 7.79
CA LEU A 8 -1.03 1.83 7.17
C LEU A 8 -1.23 3.19 7.85
N SER A 9 -2.45 3.54 8.26
CA SER A 9 -2.71 4.84 8.89
C SER A 9 -2.19 4.95 10.31
N THR A 10 -2.10 3.82 11.04
CA THR A 10 -1.56 3.77 12.40
C THR A 10 -0.12 3.24 12.44
N PHE A 11 0.57 3.16 11.31
CA PHE A 11 1.92 2.62 11.25
C PHE A 11 2.93 3.58 11.91
N VAL A 12 3.71 3.05 12.86
CA VAL A 12 4.70 3.81 13.62
C VAL A 12 6.09 3.23 13.37
N LEU A 13 7.04 4.12 13.08
CA LEU A 13 8.45 3.80 12.89
C LEU A 13 9.17 3.78 14.23
N GLU A 14 10.03 2.80 14.43
CA GLU A 14 10.68 2.55 15.74
C GLU A 14 12.09 3.13 15.83
N ASN A 15 12.78 3.30 14.70
CA ASN A 15 14.18 3.72 14.66
C ASN A 15 14.52 4.53 13.38
N ASP A 16 15.71 5.12 13.34
CA ASP A 16 16.12 5.99 12.23
C ASP A 16 16.41 5.22 10.93
N ALA A 17 16.79 3.94 11.01
CA ALA A 17 16.94 3.09 9.84
C ALA A 17 15.58 2.86 9.14
N GLU A 18 14.52 2.62 9.91
CA GLU A 18 13.15 2.53 9.40
C GLU A 18 12.69 3.86 8.79
N ARG A 19 13.02 5.01 9.39
CA ARG A 19 12.70 6.33 8.80
C ARG A 19 13.36 6.53 7.45
N ALA A 20 14.64 6.16 7.33
CA ALA A 20 15.38 6.27 6.08
C ALA A 20 14.77 5.41 4.97
N ILE A 21 14.30 4.20 5.31
CA ILE A 21 13.63 3.30 4.37
C ILE A 21 12.22 3.81 4.01
N TYR A 22 11.44 4.21 5.01
CA TYR A 22 10.03 4.52 4.83
C TYR A 22 9.84 5.74 3.94
N ASN A 23 10.59 6.84 4.15
CA ASN A 23 10.63 8.08 3.36
C ASN A 23 9.54 8.25 2.28
N ILE A 24 8.28 8.32 2.71
CA ILE A 24 7.06 8.37 1.87
C ILE A 24 6.16 9.55 2.27
N ASP A 25 6.72 10.59 2.89
CA ASP A 25 5.91 11.70 3.39
C ASP A 25 5.12 12.40 2.27
N SER A 26 5.67 12.43 1.05
CA SER A 26 4.99 12.91 -0.16
C SER A 26 3.80 12.06 -0.59
N GLU A 27 3.74 10.78 -0.21
CA GLU A 27 2.72 9.82 -0.62
C GLU A 27 1.65 9.60 0.45
N LYS A 28 1.92 9.95 1.72
CA LYS A 28 0.99 9.76 2.84
C LYS A 28 -0.40 10.36 2.63
N TYR A 29 -0.52 11.40 1.80
CA TYR A 29 -1.82 12.00 1.45
C TYR A 29 -2.84 10.96 0.93
N ILE A 30 -2.38 9.90 0.26
CA ILE A 30 -3.30 8.89 -0.30
C ILE A 30 -4.01 8.08 0.78
N ILE A 31 -3.33 7.78 1.89
CA ILE A 31 -3.92 7.08 3.03
C ILE A 31 -5.05 7.93 3.60
N GLN A 32 -4.78 9.22 3.81
CA GLN A 32 -5.77 10.16 4.31
C GLN A 32 -6.95 10.31 3.34
N SER A 33 -6.67 10.43 2.04
CA SER A 33 -7.71 10.49 1.01
C SER A 33 -8.63 9.26 1.03
N TYR A 34 -8.08 8.05 1.18
CA TYR A 34 -8.89 6.83 1.28
C TYR A 34 -9.71 6.78 2.56
N LEU A 35 -9.15 7.19 3.69
CA LEU A 35 -9.89 7.30 4.95
C LEU A 35 -11.04 8.30 4.84
N ASP A 36 -10.82 9.44 4.18
CA ASP A 36 -11.88 10.45 4.04
C ASP A 36 -12.99 9.98 3.09
N ILE A 37 -12.66 9.23 2.04
CA ILE A 37 -13.66 8.55 1.20
C ILE A 37 -14.52 7.61 2.04
N THR A 38 -13.95 6.84 2.97
CA THR A 38 -14.71 5.89 3.80
C THR A 38 -15.71 6.56 4.75
N LYS A 39 -15.51 7.83 5.09
CA LYS A 39 -16.44 8.62 5.92
C LYS A 39 -17.60 9.19 5.12
N SER A 40 -17.53 9.18 3.79
CA SER A 40 -18.59 9.72 2.95
C SER A 40 -19.82 8.80 2.94
N SER A 41 -21.01 9.39 2.87
CA SER A 41 -22.27 8.64 2.87
C SER A 41 -22.44 7.76 1.61
N TRP A 42 -21.84 8.17 0.49
CA TRP A 42 -21.98 7.49 -0.80
C TRP A 42 -21.03 6.28 -0.95
N SER A 43 -19.96 6.21 -0.17
CA SER A 43 -19.00 5.10 -0.24
C SER A 43 -19.40 3.89 0.60
N ASN A 44 -20.40 4.05 1.49
CA ASN A 44 -20.85 3.03 2.43
C ASN A 44 -19.69 2.39 3.22
N GLY A 45 -18.77 3.22 3.71
CA GLY A 45 -17.62 2.77 4.51
C GLY A 45 -16.46 2.19 3.71
N LYS A 46 -16.51 2.21 2.37
CA LYS A 46 -15.46 1.64 1.51
C LYS A 46 -14.57 2.72 0.91
N TYR A 47 -13.42 2.31 0.39
CA TYR A 47 -12.58 3.10 -0.50
C TYR A 47 -12.32 2.32 -1.79
N TYR A 48 -11.80 3.01 -2.81
CA TYR A 48 -11.61 2.43 -4.14
C TYR A 48 -10.11 2.40 -4.48
N LEU A 49 -9.51 1.22 -4.38
CA LEU A 49 -8.12 1.00 -4.76
C LEU A 49 -7.97 1.22 -6.27
N GLY A 50 -7.10 2.16 -6.63
CA GLY A 50 -6.93 2.61 -8.02
C GLY A 50 -8.22 3.13 -8.65
N GLY A 51 -9.19 3.61 -7.85
CA GLY A 51 -10.47 4.12 -8.34
C GLY A 51 -11.45 3.05 -8.85
N GLN A 52 -11.09 1.76 -8.81
CA GLN A 52 -11.85 0.70 -9.46
C GLN A 52 -12.27 -0.42 -8.48
N ILE A 53 -11.37 -0.83 -7.58
CA ILE A 53 -11.61 -1.99 -6.71
C ILE A 53 -12.11 -1.51 -5.34
N PRO A 54 -13.39 -1.77 -4.98
CA PRO A 54 -13.91 -1.38 -3.67
C PRO A 54 -13.35 -2.29 -2.58
N LEU A 55 -12.83 -1.68 -1.50
CA LEU A 55 -12.28 -2.37 -0.33
C LEU A 55 -12.79 -1.73 0.96
N ASN A 56 -12.95 -2.55 2.00
CA ASN A 56 -13.14 -2.05 3.36
C ASN A 56 -11.78 -1.66 3.96
N PRO A 57 -11.73 -0.69 4.90
CA PRO A 57 -10.46 -0.29 5.55
C PRO A 57 -9.68 -1.43 6.24
N ASN A 58 -10.38 -2.50 6.59
CA ASN A 58 -9.83 -3.69 7.23
C ASN A 58 -9.40 -4.79 6.24
N ASP A 59 -9.70 -4.63 4.95
CA ASP A 59 -9.31 -5.60 3.95
C ASP A 59 -7.81 -5.49 3.66
N GLU A 60 -7.16 -6.63 3.40
CA GLU A 60 -5.74 -6.65 3.06
C GLU A 60 -5.47 -6.06 1.68
N ILE A 61 -4.48 -5.18 1.60
CA ILE A 61 -3.96 -4.64 0.35
C ILE A 61 -2.81 -5.53 -0.09
N THR A 62 -3.12 -6.48 -0.96
CA THR A 62 -2.14 -7.46 -1.47
C THR A 62 -1.48 -6.97 -2.78
N PRO A 63 -0.25 -7.40 -3.09
CA PRO A 63 0.38 -7.13 -4.39
C PRO A 63 -0.47 -7.63 -5.57
N ALA A 64 -1.20 -8.74 -5.39
CA ALA A 64 -2.11 -9.26 -6.40
C ALA A 64 -3.30 -8.32 -6.66
N LEU A 65 -3.85 -7.67 -5.62
CA LEU A 65 -4.89 -6.65 -5.78
C LEU A 65 -4.38 -5.39 -6.47
N ILE A 66 -3.18 -4.93 -6.14
CA ILE A 66 -2.53 -3.80 -6.82
C ILE A 66 -2.32 -4.12 -8.30
N LYS A 67 -1.79 -5.31 -8.61
CA LYS A 67 -1.63 -5.78 -9.99
C LYS A 67 -2.96 -5.86 -10.74
N LYS A 68 -4.03 -6.31 -10.06
CA LYS A 68 -5.38 -6.33 -10.61
C LYS A 68 -5.90 -4.92 -10.92
N ALA A 69 -5.66 -3.95 -10.03
CA ALA A 69 -6.03 -2.56 -10.24
C ALA A 69 -5.27 -1.95 -11.44
N TRP A 70 -3.96 -2.23 -11.57
CA TRP A 70 -3.18 -1.80 -12.73
C TRP A 70 -3.69 -2.39 -14.04
N LYS A 71 -4.07 -3.68 -14.02
CA LYS A 71 -4.56 -4.38 -15.20
C LYS A 71 -5.80 -3.70 -15.80
N MET A 72 -6.70 -3.18 -14.97
CA MET A 72 -7.89 -2.45 -15.45
C MET A 72 -7.54 -1.22 -16.30
N PHE A 73 -6.49 -0.48 -15.94
CA PHE A 73 -6.01 0.65 -16.74
C PHE A 73 -5.34 0.23 -18.05
N VAL A 74 -4.74 -0.97 -18.10
CA VAL A 74 -4.08 -1.49 -19.30
C VAL A 74 -5.11 -2.06 -20.28
N ASP A 75 -6.08 -2.82 -19.77
CA ASP A 75 -7.06 -3.54 -20.58
C ASP A 75 -8.15 -2.62 -21.14
N GLU A 76 -8.64 -1.65 -20.36
CA GLU A 76 -9.73 -0.75 -20.77
C GLU A 76 -9.24 0.53 -21.46
N GLY A 77 -7.94 0.84 -21.32
CA GLY A 77 -7.32 2.05 -21.87
C GLY A 77 -7.73 3.34 -21.17
N ASP A 78 -7.23 4.47 -21.68
CA ASP A 78 -7.43 5.81 -21.11
C ASP A 78 -8.58 6.58 -21.79
N TYR A 79 -9.58 5.87 -22.30
CA TYR A 79 -10.69 6.52 -23.00
C TYR A 79 -11.55 7.32 -22.01
N CYS A 80 -11.54 8.64 -22.17
CA CYS A 80 -12.30 9.58 -21.34
C CYS A 80 -13.18 10.44 -22.24
N CYS A 81 -14.46 10.60 -21.88
CA CYS A 81 -15.43 11.40 -22.63
C CYS A 81 -15.24 12.91 -22.42
N ASN A 82 -14.59 13.31 -21.33
CA ASN A 82 -14.31 14.71 -21.00
C ASN A 82 -13.08 14.89 -20.10
N SER A 83 -12.70 16.15 -19.87
CA SER A 83 -11.54 16.51 -19.05
C SER A 83 -11.68 16.16 -17.57
N PHE A 84 -12.90 16.10 -17.03
CA PHE A 84 -13.14 15.69 -15.64
C PHE A 84 -12.91 14.18 -15.46
N GLU A 85 -13.38 13.36 -16.39
CA GLU A 85 -13.12 11.92 -16.40
C GLU A 85 -11.63 11.64 -16.54
N TYR A 86 -10.95 12.36 -17.45
CA TYR A 86 -9.50 12.25 -17.60
C TYR A 86 -8.74 12.61 -16.32
N ALA A 87 -9.13 13.72 -15.67
CA ALA A 87 -8.54 14.10 -14.39
C ALA A 87 -8.77 13.05 -13.29
N SER A 88 -9.96 12.45 -13.25
CA SER A 88 -10.31 11.37 -12.32
C SER A 88 -9.44 10.12 -12.54
N VAL A 89 -9.27 9.68 -13.79
CA VAL A 89 -8.40 8.56 -14.16
C VAL A 89 -6.94 8.84 -13.77
N LEU A 90 -6.44 10.05 -14.07
CA LEU A 90 -5.08 10.45 -13.67
C LEU A 90 -4.89 10.46 -12.16
N GLN A 91 -5.87 10.97 -11.40
CA GLN A 91 -5.82 10.96 -9.94
C GLN A 91 -5.82 9.53 -9.40
N ALA A 92 -6.64 8.65 -9.96
CA ALA A 92 -6.69 7.24 -9.57
C ALA A 92 -5.36 6.52 -9.83
N LYS A 93 -4.72 6.75 -10.99
CA LYS A 93 -3.38 6.22 -11.32
C LYS A 93 -2.32 6.72 -10.35
N ARG A 94 -2.28 8.03 -10.08
CA ARG A 94 -1.34 8.63 -9.12
C ARG A 94 -1.52 8.05 -7.72
N GLY A 95 -2.77 7.91 -7.28
CA GLY A 95 -3.10 7.26 -6.02
C GLY A 95 -2.63 5.81 -5.96
N LEU A 96 -2.78 5.05 -7.06
CA LEU A 96 -2.32 3.67 -7.15
C LEU A 96 -0.78 3.56 -7.06
N VAL A 97 -0.05 4.45 -7.72
CA VAL A 97 1.43 4.54 -7.57
C VAL A 97 1.82 4.83 -6.12
N SER A 98 1.16 5.80 -5.50
CA SER A 98 1.45 6.17 -4.10
C SER A 98 1.20 5.00 -3.15
N ILE A 99 0.03 4.35 -3.22
CA ILE A 99 -0.29 3.25 -2.31
C ILE A 99 0.59 2.03 -2.56
N GLU A 100 0.95 1.72 -3.80
CA GLU A 100 1.89 0.64 -4.12
C GLU A 100 3.26 0.88 -3.48
N LYS A 101 3.79 2.11 -3.59
CA LYS A 101 5.05 2.49 -2.94
C LYS A 101 4.97 2.34 -1.42
N ILE A 102 3.90 2.83 -0.81
CA ILE A 102 3.68 2.73 0.65
C ILE A 102 3.65 1.27 1.10
N VAL A 103 2.90 0.41 0.40
CA VAL A 103 2.80 -1.01 0.71
C VAL A 103 4.15 -1.70 0.56
N GLY A 104 4.90 -1.39 -0.50
CA GLY A 104 6.27 -1.90 -0.70
C GLY A 104 7.20 -1.55 0.45
N LYS A 105 7.20 -0.28 0.87
CA LYS A 105 8.02 0.20 2.00
C LYS A 105 7.60 -0.38 3.34
N TYR A 106 6.31 -0.56 3.56
CA TYR A 106 5.80 -1.27 4.74
C TYR A 106 6.34 -2.71 4.80
N ILE A 107 6.27 -3.46 3.70
CA ILE A 107 6.77 -4.84 3.64
C ILE A 107 8.29 -4.89 3.90
N GLU A 108 9.04 -3.96 3.32
CA GLU A 108 10.49 -3.83 3.52
C GLU A 108 10.85 -3.63 5.00
N ILE A 109 10.13 -2.75 5.70
CA ILE A 109 10.34 -2.52 7.14
C ILE A 109 9.95 -3.74 7.97
N GLN A 110 8.85 -4.42 7.63
CA GLN A 110 8.46 -5.63 8.34
C GLN A 110 9.52 -6.73 8.20
N LYS A 111 10.14 -6.87 7.02
CA LYS A 111 11.27 -7.79 6.81
C LYS A 111 12.47 -7.42 7.67
N LEU A 112 12.81 -6.13 7.73
CA LEU A 112 13.90 -5.62 8.57
C LEU A 112 13.66 -5.96 10.06
N ARG A 113 12.45 -5.72 10.58
CA ARG A 113 12.09 -6.03 11.96
C ARG A 113 12.25 -7.52 12.27
N ILE A 114 11.77 -8.38 11.37
CA ILE A 114 11.87 -9.83 11.52
C ILE A 114 13.33 -10.27 11.51
N LEU A 115 14.14 -9.76 10.57
CA LEU A 115 15.56 -10.07 10.50
C LEU A 115 16.29 -9.66 11.78
N ASN A 116 16.05 -8.45 12.29
CA ASN A 116 16.63 -7.96 13.54
C ASN A 116 16.26 -8.83 14.75
N GLU A 117 15.02 -9.35 14.81
CA GLU A 117 14.63 -10.29 15.87
C GLU A 117 15.29 -11.66 15.70
N LEU A 118 15.42 -12.15 14.46
CA LEU A 118 16.08 -13.43 14.18
C LEU A 118 17.58 -13.38 14.49
N GLU A 119 18.26 -12.26 14.23
CA GLU A 119 19.68 -12.08 14.56
C GLU A 119 19.98 -12.10 16.06
N LYS A 120 18.98 -11.83 16.91
CA LYS A 120 19.11 -11.99 18.37
C LYS A 120 19.17 -13.46 18.80
N THR A 121 18.75 -14.38 17.92
CA THR A 121 18.74 -15.82 18.19
C THR A 121 20.02 -16.49 17.67
N LYS A 122 20.46 -17.60 18.28
CA LYS A 122 21.62 -18.40 17.82
C LYS A 122 21.32 -19.22 16.55
N LEU A 123 20.49 -18.71 15.65
CA LEU A 123 20.28 -19.33 14.33
C LEU A 123 21.49 -19.05 13.43
N VAL A 124 21.73 -19.94 12.46
CA VAL A 124 22.73 -19.69 11.41
C VAL A 124 22.18 -18.61 10.49
N THR A 125 23.00 -17.63 10.13
CA THR A 125 22.64 -16.47 9.27
C THR A 125 21.92 -16.89 7.99
N ASP A 126 22.39 -17.97 7.35
CA ASP A 126 21.82 -18.49 6.10
C ASP A 126 20.35 -18.93 6.23
N ILE A 127 19.93 -19.36 7.42
CA ILE A 127 18.54 -19.76 7.69
C ILE A 127 17.65 -18.52 7.84
N ASN A 128 18.18 -17.41 8.37
CA ASN A 128 17.41 -16.17 8.56
C ASN A 128 17.04 -15.54 7.21
N ASP A 129 17.97 -15.51 6.25
CA ASP A 129 17.71 -15.00 4.90
C ASP A 129 16.64 -15.82 4.17
N VAL A 130 16.69 -17.15 4.33
CA VAL A 130 15.67 -18.05 3.78
C VAL A 130 14.30 -17.76 4.37
N ILE A 131 14.18 -17.55 5.69
CA ILE A 131 12.91 -17.21 6.35
C ILE A 131 12.35 -15.89 5.82
N VAL A 132 13.18 -14.86 5.67
CA VAL A 132 12.75 -13.54 5.17
C VAL A 132 12.30 -13.59 3.71
N SER A 133 12.87 -14.51 2.91
CA SER A 133 12.50 -14.67 1.49
C SER A 133 11.06 -15.15 1.27
N PHE A 134 10.45 -15.83 2.26
CA PHE A 134 9.07 -16.32 2.19
C PHE A 134 7.99 -15.28 2.53
N ILE A 135 8.39 -14.05 2.88
CA ILE A 135 7.51 -12.98 3.42
C ILE A 135 7.17 -11.93 2.36
#